data_AF-R0GRU1-F1
#
_entry.id   AF-R0GRU1-F1
#
_cell.length_a   1.000
_cell.length_b   1.000
_cell.length_c   1.000
_cell.angle_alpha   90.00
_cell.angle_beta   90.00
_cell.angle_gamma   90.00
#
_symmetry.space_group_name_H-M   'P 1'
#
loop_
_entity.id
_entity.type
_entity.pdbx_description
1 polymer ?
#
loop_
_entity_poly.entity_id
_entity_poly.type
_entity_poly.pdbx_seq_one_letter_code
_entity_poly.pdbx_strand_id
1 'polypeptide(L)'
;EQARKLREEEETKRERERQKERNRAGKEMMETKRTAEENERKRNIALRKAEKDEEKKAREKIMLKVNADKLERKRRVRPRLSVETESASTSNDVAPLDPKRISMSTSTLVSKAEEMRECLRSLRRNHKNEDSRITRKAFETLLMIVSNAAKKPGEERYRRIRVTNRLFHERVGRYKEGIEFMELCGFKRDEGSEFLSLPNRDLDVNRLRDAAFQLNSAVTNPFFGLFSTEAEDLEH
;
A
#
# COMPACT_ATOMS: atom_id res chain seq x y z
N GLU A 1 57.44 -38.77 46.18
CA GLU A 1 56.58 -38.80 44.97
C GLU A 1 55.14 -38.35 45.21
N GLN A 2 54.41 -38.90 46.20
CA GLN A 2 52.98 -38.60 46.44
C GLN A 2 52.63 -37.09 46.47
N ALA A 3 53.43 -36.26 47.15
CA ALA A 3 53.21 -34.81 47.22
C ALA A 3 53.25 -34.08 45.85
N ARG A 4 53.95 -34.64 44.85
CA ARG A 4 53.98 -34.08 43.49
C ARG A 4 52.71 -34.45 42.72
N LYS A 5 52.26 -35.70 42.82
CA LYS A 5 50.98 -36.16 42.23
C LYS A 5 49.78 -35.39 42.78
N LEU A 6 49.76 -35.11 44.09
CA LEU A 6 48.71 -34.29 44.73
C LEU A 6 48.64 -32.86 44.15
N ARG A 7 49.79 -32.20 43.94
CA ARG A 7 49.83 -30.85 43.33
C ARG A 7 49.37 -30.85 41.87
N GLU A 8 49.77 -31.87 41.11
CA GLU A 8 49.39 -32.05 39.70
C GLU A 8 47.88 -32.35 39.53
N GLU A 9 47.30 -33.14 40.43
CA GLU A 9 45.85 -33.39 40.47
C GLU A 9 45.06 -32.14 40.93
N GLU A 10 45.60 -31.34 41.83
CA GLU A 10 44.99 -30.07 42.24
C GLU A 10 45.06 -29.02 41.12
N GLU A 11 46.18 -28.91 40.41
CA GLU A 11 46.37 -27.99 39.30
C GLU A 11 45.46 -28.32 38.11
N THR A 12 45.34 -29.60 37.74
CA THR A 12 44.38 -30.04 36.71
C THR A 12 42.92 -29.85 37.13
N LYS A 13 42.57 -29.92 38.42
CA LYS A 13 41.24 -29.52 38.92
C LYS A 13 41.01 -28.01 38.75
N ARG A 14 41.94 -27.17 39.19
CA ARG A 14 41.85 -25.70 39.03
C ARG A 14 41.78 -25.28 37.56
N GLU A 15 42.49 -25.96 36.66
CA GLU A 15 42.42 -25.67 35.22
C GLU A 15 41.05 -26.04 34.61
N ARG A 16 40.50 -27.21 34.99
CA ARG A 16 39.12 -27.60 34.63
C ARG A 16 38.08 -26.61 35.16
N GLU A 17 38.27 -26.04 36.34
CA GLU A 17 37.40 -25.01 36.91
C GLU A 17 37.46 -23.70 36.11
N ARG A 18 38.66 -23.17 35.83
CA ARG A 18 38.84 -21.99 34.97
C ARG A 18 38.22 -22.17 33.59
N GLN A 19 38.33 -23.37 33.00
CA GLN A 19 37.76 -23.65 31.69
C GLN A 19 36.21 -23.78 31.73
N LYS A 20 35.66 -24.34 32.81
CA LYS A 20 34.20 -24.32 33.06
C LYS A 20 33.69 -22.89 33.26
N GLU A 21 34.42 -22.05 33.99
CA GLU A 21 34.06 -20.66 34.24
C GLU A 21 34.05 -19.82 32.95
N ARG A 22 35.08 -19.98 32.08
CA ARG A 22 35.10 -19.36 30.74
C ARG A 22 33.90 -19.78 29.88
N ASN A 23 33.57 -21.08 29.86
CA ASN A 23 32.41 -21.59 29.12
C ASN A 23 31.09 -21.07 29.68
N ARG A 24 30.99 -20.95 31.01
CA ARG A 24 29.82 -20.40 31.71
C ARG A 24 29.64 -18.91 31.40
N ALA A 25 30.68 -18.10 31.53
CA ALA A 25 30.67 -16.68 31.19
C ALA A 25 30.31 -16.45 29.71
N GLY A 26 30.85 -17.26 28.79
CA GLY A 26 30.47 -17.21 27.38
C GLY A 26 29.00 -17.54 27.13
N LYS A 27 28.43 -18.52 27.85
CA LYS A 27 27.00 -18.88 27.76
C LYS A 27 26.11 -17.77 28.33
N GLU A 28 26.44 -17.23 29.50
CA GLU A 28 25.71 -16.14 30.17
C GLU A 28 25.76 -14.84 29.34
N MET A 29 26.89 -14.53 28.69
CA MET A 29 27.01 -13.42 27.72
C MET A 29 26.08 -13.60 26.50
N MET A 30 25.98 -14.82 25.96
CA MET A 30 25.11 -15.10 24.83
C MET A 30 23.62 -15.08 25.21
N GLU A 31 23.28 -15.47 26.44
CA GLU A 31 21.91 -15.46 26.96
C GLU A 31 21.43 -14.04 27.32
N THR A 32 22.28 -13.23 27.94
CA THR A 32 22.02 -11.79 28.16
C THR A 32 21.89 -11.02 26.84
N LYS A 33 22.71 -11.33 25.82
CA LYS A 33 22.53 -10.76 24.48
C LYS A 33 21.20 -11.15 23.83
N ARG A 34 20.81 -12.43 23.88
CA ARG A 34 19.54 -12.91 23.32
C ARG A 34 18.33 -12.27 23.98
N THR A 35 18.32 -12.16 25.31
CA THR A 35 17.22 -11.55 26.07
C THR A 35 17.12 -10.04 25.82
N ALA A 36 18.25 -9.34 25.64
CA ALA A 36 18.26 -7.94 25.21
C ALA A 36 17.65 -7.76 23.81
N GLU A 37 18.09 -8.55 22.81
CA GLU A 37 17.54 -8.52 21.46
C GLU A 37 16.03 -8.85 21.41
N GLU A 38 15.58 -9.82 22.21
CA GLU A 38 14.16 -10.19 22.26
C GLU A 38 13.30 -9.08 22.90
N ASN A 39 13.80 -8.43 23.96
CA ASN A 39 13.14 -7.30 24.59
C ASN A 39 13.07 -6.08 23.65
N GLU A 40 14.10 -5.82 22.85
CA GLU A 40 14.08 -4.78 21.82
C GLU A 40 13.04 -5.09 20.72
N ARG A 41 12.97 -6.34 20.25
CA ARG A 41 11.95 -6.80 19.29
C ARG A 41 10.54 -6.62 19.86
N LYS A 42 10.30 -7.00 21.13
CA LYS A 42 9.02 -6.80 21.82
C LYS A 42 8.63 -5.32 21.90
N ARG A 43 9.56 -4.41 22.24
CA ARG A 43 9.33 -2.96 22.25
C ARG A 43 8.95 -2.44 20.86
N ASN A 44 9.69 -2.82 19.82
CA ASN A 44 9.42 -2.40 18.44
C ASN A 44 8.05 -2.90 17.93
N ILE A 45 7.63 -4.11 18.29
CA ILE A 45 6.30 -4.64 17.97
C ILE A 45 5.20 -3.88 18.72
N ALA A 46 5.41 -3.59 20.02
CA ALA A 46 4.46 -2.84 20.84
C ALA A 46 4.24 -1.41 20.30
N LEU A 47 5.30 -0.69 19.94
CA LEU A 47 5.23 0.65 19.34
C LEU A 47 4.40 0.65 18.05
N ARG A 48 4.69 -0.27 17.12
CA ARG A 48 3.92 -0.41 15.86
C ARG A 48 2.47 -0.86 16.06
N LYS A 49 2.15 -1.49 17.19
CA LYS A 49 0.76 -1.84 17.55
C LYS A 49 0.03 -0.63 18.12
N ALA A 50 0.65 0.12 19.03
CA ALA A 50 0.10 1.35 19.59
C ALA A 50 -0.20 2.39 18.50
N GLU A 51 0.75 2.65 17.61
CA GLU A 51 0.61 3.56 16.45
C GLU A 51 -0.61 3.19 15.58
N LYS A 52 -0.77 1.90 15.25
CA LYS A 52 -1.92 1.40 14.47
C LYS A 52 -3.25 1.52 15.20
N ASP A 53 -3.27 1.30 16.51
CA ASP A 53 -4.50 1.38 17.30
C ASP A 53 -4.91 2.84 17.58
N GLU A 54 -3.96 3.79 17.60
CA GLU A 54 -4.22 5.23 17.57
C GLU A 54 -4.72 5.70 16.20
N GLU A 55 -4.11 5.25 15.10
CA GLU A 55 -4.58 5.53 13.72
C GLU A 55 -6.02 5.05 13.51
N LYS A 56 -6.38 3.86 14.02
CA LYS A 56 -7.77 3.35 14.00
C LYS A 56 -8.73 4.25 14.77
N LYS A 57 -8.40 4.64 16.01
CA LYS A 57 -9.24 5.52 16.84
C LYS A 57 -9.44 6.89 16.17
N ALA A 58 -8.41 7.46 15.55
CA ALA A 58 -8.51 8.69 14.79
C ALA A 58 -9.43 8.53 13.56
N ARG A 59 -9.27 7.44 12.80
CA ARG A 59 -10.11 7.11 11.63
C ARG A 59 -11.58 6.90 11.99
N GLU A 60 -11.87 6.22 13.09
CA GLU A 60 -13.23 6.01 13.61
C GLU A 60 -13.87 7.33 14.05
N LYS A 61 -13.13 8.19 14.77
CA LYS A 61 -13.58 9.53 15.17
C LYS A 61 -13.91 10.43 13.96
N ILE A 62 -13.16 10.31 12.87
CA ILE A 62 -13.44 10.99 11.60
C ILE A 62 -14.71 10.40 10.95
N MET A 63 -14.85 9.08 10.92
CA MET A 63 -16.02 8.39 10.34
C MET A 63 -17.33 8.79 11.05
N LEU A 64 -17.32 8.87 12.39
CA LEU A 64 -18.45 9.35 13.17
C LEU A 64 -18.82 10.80 12.83
N LYS A 65 -17.84 11.71 12.72
CA LYS A 65 -18.08 13.10 12.29
C LYS A 65 -18.69 13.19 10.89
N VAL A 66 -18.19 12.41 9.93
CA VAL A 66 -18.72 12.39 8.55
C VAL A 66 -20.14 11.82 8.49
N ASN A 67 -20.47 10.83 9.33
CA ASN A 67 -21.83 10.29 9.42
C ASN A 67 -22.79 11.32 10.04
N ALA A 68 -22.37 12.02 11.10
CA ALA A 68 -23.14 13.11 11.70
C ALA A 68 -23.43 14.25 10.70
N ASP A 69 -22.45 14.70 9.92
CA ASP A 69 -22.65 15.71 8.87
C ASP A 69 -23.60 15.24 7.75
N LYS A 70 -23.51 13.96 7.35
CA LYS A 70 -24.48 13.35 6.41
C LYS A 70 -25.90 13.33 6.98
N LEU A 71 -26.07 12.98 8.26
CA LEU A 71 -27.37 12.98 8.94
C LEU A 71 -27.92 14.39 9.11
N GLU A 72 -27.09 15.37 9.47
CA GLU A 72 -27.52 16.76 9.58
C GLU A 72 -27.94 17.34 8.22
N ARG A 73 -27.14 17.14 7.17
CA ARG A 73 -27.52 17.55 5.80
C ARG A 73 -28.82 16.86 5.36
N LYS A 74 -29.02 15.58 5.66
CA LYS A 74 -30.28 14.86 5.38
C LYS A 74 -31.47 15.40 6.18
N ARG A 75 -31.27 15.89 7.41
CA ARG A 75 -32.30 16.60 8.19
C ARG A 75 -32.58 18.02 7.68
N ARG A 76 -31.58 18.74 7.17
CA ARG A 76 -31.73 20.09 6.58
C ARG A 76 -32.38 20.08 5.18
N VAL A 77 -32.25 18.99 4.41
CA VAL A 77 -32.90 18.84 3.09
C VAL A 77 -34.37 18.41 3.20
N ARG A 78 -34.78 17.76 4.30
CA ARG A 78 -36.15 17.26 4.47
C ARG A 78 -37.29 18.27 4.81
N PRO A 79 -37.09 19.54 5.22
CA PRO A 79 -38.20 20.45 5.54
C PRO A 79 -38.84 21.17 4.33
N ARG A 80 -38.46 20.86 3.08
CA ARG A 80 -39.03 21.49 1.87
C ARG A 80 -39.42 20.48 0.78
N LEU A 81 -40.27 19.51 1.13
CA LEU A 81 -41.05 18.79 0.10
C LEU A 81 -42.38 18.24 0.65
N SER A 82 -43.32 19.15 0.88
CA SER A 82 -44.77 18.92 0.95
C SER A 82 -45.47 20.20 0.50
N VAL A 83 -46.71 20.08 -0.01
CA VAL A 83 -47.61 21.16 -0.50
C VAL A 83 -47.43 21.53 -1.98
N GLU A 84 -48.20 20.78 -2.77
CA GLU A 84 -49.12 21.23 -3.83
C GLU A 84 -48.66 21.69 -5.23
N THR A 85 -49.56 21.35 -6.15
CA THR A 85 -49.63 21.70 -7.56
C THR A 85 -50.00 23.17 -7.76
N GLU A 86 -49.37 23.85 -8.73
CA GLU A 86 -50.04 24.35 -9.94
C GLU A 86 -49.09 25.16 -10.84
N SER A 87 -49.53 25.40 -12.08
CA SER A 87 -48.78 26.04 -13.17
C SER A 87 -48.74 27.57 -13.05
N ALA A 88 -47.61 28.21 -13.38
CA ALA A 88 -47.58 29.51 -14.09
C ALA A 88 -46.18 29.82 -14.65
N SER A 89 -46.15 30.52 -15.80
CA SER A 89 -44.96 30.82 -16.60
C SER A 89 -44.38 32.24 -16.36
N THR A 90 -43.44 32.67 -17.23
CA THR A 90 -42.78 34.01 -17.35
C THR A 90 -41.57 34.22 -16.41
N SER A 91 -40.44 34.85 -16.76
CA SER A 91 -39.84 35.42 -18.01
C SER A 91 -38.37 35.82 -17.71
N ASN A 92 -37.36 35.90 -18.60
CA ASN A 92 -37.21 35.62 -20.05
C ASN A 92 -35.70 35.42 -20.41
N ASP A 93 -35.41 35.05 -21.67
CA ASP A 93 -34.18 35.24 -22.50
C ASP A 93 -32.75 35.25 -21.90
N VAL A 94 -31.86 34.40 -22.45
CA VAL A 94 -30.80 34.77 -23.44
C VAL A 94 -29.89 33.57 -23.78
N ALA A 95 -29.62 33.38 -25.08
CA ALA A 95 -28.54 32.61 -25.73
C ALA A 95 -28.47 31.05 -25.56
N PRO A 96 -28.55 30.27 -26.65
CA PRO A 96 -28.16 28.85 -26.65
C PRO A 96 -26.64 28.70 -26.64
N LEU A 97 -26.10 27.96 -25.67
CA LEU A 97 -24.68 27.58 -25.63
C LEU A 97 -24.52 26.07 -25.90
N ASP A 98 -23.64 25.76 -26.85
CA ASP A 98 -23.28 24.43 -27.34
C ASP A 98 -23.16 23.34 -26.24
N PRO A 99 -23.87 22.20 -26.35
CA PRO A 99 -23.70 21.07 -25.42
C PRO A 99 -22.35 20.34 -25.60
N LYS A 100 -21.52 20.74 -26.58
CA LYS A 100 -20.33 19.99 -27.02
C LYS A 100 -19.05 20.21 -26.19
N ARG A 101 -19.07 21.03 -25.14
CA ARG A 101 -17.85 21.36 -24.35
C ARG A 101 -17.79 20.85 -22.90
N ILE A 102 -18.90 20.36 -22.33
CA ILE A 102 -18.94 19.88 -20.93
C ILE A 102 -18.73 18.36 -20.82
N SER A 103 -18.99 17.61 -21.90
CA SER A 103 -18.92 16.13 -21.92
C SER A 103 -17.49 15.55 -21.85
N MET A 104 -16.46 16.34 -22.21
CA MET A 104 -15.08 15.84 -22.40
C MET A 104 -14.24 15.84 -21.11
N SER A 105 -14.59 16.63 -20.09
CA SER A 105 -13.72 16.87 -18.92
C SER A 105 -14.05 16.02 -17.69
N THR A 106 -15.22 15.37 -17.65
CA THR A 106 -15.59 14.40 -16.59
C THR A 106 -15.35 12.95 -17.01
N SER A 107 -15.44 12.65 -18.31
CA SER A 107 -15.18 11.32 -18.87
C SER A 107 -13.75 10.81 -18.56
N THR A 108 -12.74 11.66 -18.71
CA THR A 108 -11.32 11.26 -18.59
C THR A 108 -10.87 10.83 -17.18
N LEU A 109 -11.52 11.33 -16.12
CA LEU A 109 -11.22 10.92 -14.73
C LEU A 109 -11.88 9.58 -14.38
N VAL A 110 -13.09 9.34 -14.86
CA VAL A 110 -13.74 8.01 -14.75
C VAL A 110 -12.95 6.98 -15.56
N SER A 111 -12.52 7.35 -16.77
CA SER A 111 -11.67 6.54 -17.65
C SER A 111 -10.39 6.10 -16.94
N LYS A 112 -9.56 7.03 -16.41
CA LYS A 112 -8.30 6.64 -15.75
C LYS A 112 -8.46 5.74 -14.54
N ALA A 113 -9.51 5.92 -13.75
CA ALA A 113 -9.78 5.04 -12.63
C ALA A 113 -10.24 3.63 -13.09
N GLU A 114 -10.91 3.53 -14.25
CA GLU A 114 -11.29 2.26 -14.89
C GLU A 114 -10.09 1.59 -15.57
N GLU A 115 -9.24 2.33 -16.29
CA GLU A 115 -7.96 1.88 -16.84
C GLU A 115 -7.06 1.29 -15.75
N MET A 116 -6.96 1.97 -14.60
CA MET A 116 -6.26 1.45 -13.42
C MET A 116 -6.88 0.16 -12.89
N ARG A 117 -8.22 0.04 -12.88
CA ARG A 117 -8.88 -1.21 -12.51
C ARG A 117 -8.54 -2.31 -13.52
N GLU A 118 -8.60 -2.02 -14.82
CA GLU A 118 -8.38 -3.03 -15.86
C GLU A 118 -6.93 -3.50 -15.93
N CYS A 119 -5.93 -2.62 -15.74
CA CYS A 119 -4.54 -3.03 -15.56
C CYS A 119 -4.39 -4.04 -14.41
N LEU A 120 -5.07 -3.82 -13.29
CA LEU A 120 -5.04 -4.75 -12.15
C LEU A 120 -5.85 -6.04 -12.39
N ARG A 121 -6.93 -5.99 -13.19
CA ARG A 121 -7.68 -7.18 -13.64
C ARG A 121 -6.81 -8.00 -14.59
N SER A 122 -6.25 -7.39 -15.63
CA SER A 122 -5.33 -7.98 -16.61
C SER A 122 -4.12 -8.62 -15.94
N LEU A 123 -3.44 -7.90 -15.02
CA LEU A 123 -2.32 -8.44 -14.24
C LEU A 123 -2.70 -9.73 -13.49
N ARG A 124 -3.92 -9.80 -12.94
CA ARG A 124 -4.44 -10.99 -12.26
C ARG A 124 -4.90 -12.10 -13.21
N ARG A 125 -5.39 -11.75 -14.41
CA ARG A 125 -5.82 -12.71 -15.44
C ARG A 125 -4.64 -13.42 -16.09
N ASN A 126 -3.66 -12.65 -16.56
CA ASN A 126 -2.51 -13.17 -17.29
C ASN A 126 -1.60 -14.03 -16.39
N HIS A 127 -1.69 -13.82 -15.08
CA HIS A 127 -0.95 -14.56 -14.05
C HIS A 127 -1.87 -15.41 -13.16
N LYS A 128 -3.01 -15.88 -13.67
CA LYS A 128 -3.89 -16.86 -12.99
C LYS A 128 -3.17 -18.15 -12.57
N ASN A 129 -2.15 -18.54 -13.33
CA ASN A 129 -1.38 -19.77 -13.14
C ASN A 129 -0.19 -19.61 -12.16
N GLU A 130 0.15 -18.38 -11.78
CA GLU A 130 1.10 -18.10 -10.72
C GLU A 130 0.42 -18.23 -9.35
N ASP A 131 1.22 -18.45 -8.28
CA ASP A 131 0.70 -18.44 -6.92
C ASP A 131 -0.09 -17.16 -6.65
N SER A 132 -1.34 -17.30 -6.18
CA SER A 132 -2.17 -16.16 -5.73
C SER A 132 -1.45 -15.26 -4.69
N ARG A 133 -0.51 -15.85 -3.92
CA ARG A 133 0.38 -15.14 -2.98
C ARG A 133 1.36 -14.20 -3.68
N ILE A 134 1.80 -14.52 -4.89
CA ILE A 134 2.74 -13.71 -5.68
C ILE A 134 2.01 -12.51 -6.29
N THR A 135 0.88 -12.72 -6.95
CA THR A 135 0.04 -11.63 -7.50
C THR A 135 -0.42 -10.68 -6.38
N ARG A 136 -0.75 -11.21 -5.20
CA ARG A 136 -1.00 -10.39 -4.00
C ARG A 136 0.22 -9.57 -3.57
N LYS A 137 1.43 -10.16 -3.52
CA LYS A 137 2.67 -9.42 -3.23
C LYS A 137 2.97 -8.32 -4.26
N ALA A 138 2.57 -8.50 -5.52
CA ALA A 138 2.67 -7.49 -6.57
C ALA A 138 1.80 -6.27 -6.19
N PHE A 139 0.50 -6.48 -5.93
CA PHE A 139 -0.42 -5.44 -5.50
C PHE A 139 0.00 -4.76 -4.19
N GLU A 140 0.47 -5.53 -3.19
CA GLU A 140 0.99 -4.97 -1.93
C GLU A 140 2.24 -4.09 -2.15
N THR A 141 3.10 -4.44 -3.11
CA THR A 141 4.32 -3.68 -3.45
C THR A 141 3.97 -2.41 -4.22
N LEU A 142 3.06 -2.49 -5.19
CA LEU A 142 2.47 -1.32 -5.87
C LEU A 142 1.81 -0.36 -4.86
N LEU A 143 0.99 -0.89 -3.95
CA LEU A 143 0.29 -0.12 -2.93
C LEU A 143 1.25 0.60 -1.99
N MET A 144 2.32 -0.06 -1.55
CA MET A 144 3.36 0.55 -0.75
C MET A 144 4.02 1.73 -1.46
N ILE A 145 4.40 1.56 -2.73
CA ILE A 145 5.08 2.60 -3.52
C ILE A 145 4.17 3.81 -3.71
N VAL A 146 2.95 3.60 -4.22
CA VAL A 146 1.96 4.66 -4.48
C VAL A 146 1.56 5.37 -3.17
N SER A 147 1.36 4.61 -2.09
CA SER A 147 1.04 5.20 -0.78
C SER A 147 2.18 6.03 -0.21
N ASN A 148 3.44 5.64 -0.41
CA ASN A 148 4.60 6.41 0.03
C ASN A 148 4.71 7.73 -0.76
N ALA A 149 4.54 7.67 -2.09
CA ALA A 149 4.51 8.87 -2.94
C ALA A 149 3.37 9.83 -2.55
N ALA A 150 2.17 9.32 -2.29
CA ALA A 150 1.02 10.12 -1.87
C ALA A 150 1.17 10.72 -0.46
N LYS A 151 1.73 9.97 0.50
CA LYS A 151 1.94 10.44 1.89
C LYS A 151 3.08 11.45 2.00
N LYS A 152 4.11 11.33 1.16
CA LYS A 152 5.35 12.11 1.24
C LYS A 152 5.76 12.65 -0.14
N PRO A 153 4.93 13.51 -0.77
CA PRO A 153 5.16 13.98 -2.13
C PRO A 153 6.42 14.83 -2.30
N GLY A 154 6.96 15.39 -1.20
CA GLY A 154 8.21 16.15 -1.20
C GLY A 154 9.49 15.30 -1.28
N GLU A 155 9.46 14.02 -0.93
CA GLU A 155 10.67 13.18 -0.85
C GLU A 155 10.97 12.43 -2.17
N GLU A 156 12.04 12.80 -2.87
CA GLU A 156 12.39 12.23 -4.20
C GLU A 156 12.62 10.71 -4.18
N ARG A 157 13.09 10.16 -3.05
CA ARG A 157 13.28 8.71 -2.87
C ARG A 157 12.00 7.87 -2.98
N TYR A 158 10.82 8.48 -2.85
CA TYR A 158 9.53 7.81 -3.08
C TYR A 158 8.93 8.15 -4.45
N ARG A 159 9.51 9.14 -5.16
CA ARG A 159 9.15 9.49 -6.54
C ARG A 159 10.03 8.79 -7.57
N ARG A 160 11.23 8.29 -7.22
CA ARG A 160 12.13 7.57 -8.14
C ARG A 160 12.36 6.12 -7.69
N ILE A 161 12.13 5.18 -8.59
CA ILE A 161 12.25 3.73 -8.38
C ILE A 161 13.24 3.17 -9.40
N ARG A 162 14.10 2.22 -8.99
CA ARG A 162 14.96 1.46 -9.92
C ARG A 162 14.20 0.22 -10.40
N VAL A 163 13.98 0.12 -11.70
CA VAL A 163 13.34 -1.05 -12.34
C VAL A 163 14.21 -2.30 -12.16
N THR A 164 15.53 -2.15 -12.19
CA THR A 164 16.52 -3.21 -11.90
C THR A 164 16.68 -3.56 -10.42
N ASN A 165 15.95 -2.90 -9.50
CA ASN A 165 15.92 -3.38 -8.11
C ASN A 165 15.25 -4.75 -8.07
N ARG A 166 15.98 -5.79 -7.66
CA ARG A 166 15.50 -7.18 -7.60
C ARG A 166 14.11 -7.33 -6.96
N LEU A 167 13.84 -6.65 -5.84
CA LEU A 167 12.54 -6.74 -5.15
C LEU A 167 11.40 -6.09 -5.94
N PHE A 168 11.69 -5.04 -6.71
CA PHE A 168 10.73 -4.42 -7.60
C PHE A 168 10.52 -5.28 -8.85
N HIS A 169 11.59 -5.72 -9.50
CA HIS A 169 11.54 -6.56 -10.70
C HIS A 169 10.79 -7.87 -10.46
N GLU A 170 11.17 -8.63 -9.43
CA GLU A 170 10.59 -9.95 -9.09
C GLU A 170 9.07 -9.87 -8.81
N ARG A 171 8.58 -8.73 -8.30
CA ARG A 171 7.18 -8.56 -7.87
C ARG A 171 6.31 -7.73 -8.80
N VAL A 172 6.88 -6.81 -9.57
CA VAL A 172 6.15 -5.82 -10.36
C VAL A 172 6.80 -5.64 -11.73
N GLY A 173 8.12 -5.40 -11.77
CA GLY A 173 8.83 -5.05 -13.00
C GLY A 173 9.00 -6.18 -14.02
N ARG A 174 8.68 -7.44 -13.67
CA ARG A 174 8.55 -8.55 -14.62
C ARG A 174 7.20 -8.57 -15.35
N TYR A 175 6.23 -7.80 -14.88
CA TYR A 175 4.88 -7.72 -15.44
C TYR A 175 4.69 -6.43 -16.23
N LYS A 176 4.16 -6.52 -17.45
CA LYS A 176 3.95 -5.34 -18.32
C LYS A 176 2.91 -4.40 -17.72
N GLU A 177 1.81 -5.01 -17.26
CA GLU A 177 0.67 -4.37 -16.59
C GLU A 177 1.11 -3.69 -15.28
N GLY A 178 2.16 -4.20 -14.63
CA GLY A 178 2.76 -3.60 -13.43
C GLY A 178 3.54 -2.32 -13.70
N ILE A 179 4.11 -2.16 -14.90
CA ILE A 179 4.75 -0.92 -15.36
C ILE A 179 3.69 0.05 -15.90
N GLU A 180 2.77 -0.43 -16.74
CA GLU A 180 1.64 0.35 -17.27
C GLU A 180 0.78 0.97 -16.17
N PHE A 181 0.48 0.23 -15.11
CA PHE A 181 -0.21 0.77 -13.93
C PHE A 181 0.54 1.94 -13.28
N MET A 182 1.88 1.90 -13.25
CA MET A 182 2.67 3.01 -12.71
C MET A 182 2.66 4.22 -13.64
N GLU A 183 2.63 4.00 -14.96
CA GLU A 183 2.47 5.06 -15.97
C GLU A 183 1.10 5.74 -15.86
N LEU A 184 0.03 4.97 -15.59
CA LEU A 184 -1.29 5.51 -15.24
C LEU A 184 -1.27 6.32 -13.94
N CYS A 185 -0.46 5.92 -12.95
CA CYS A 185 -0.21 6.69 -11.71
C CYS A 185 0.60 7.99 -11.95
N GLY A 186 1.14 8.19 -13.15
CA GLY A 186 1.91 9.38 -13.54
C GLY A 186 3.43 9.21 -13.47
N PHE A 187 3.94 8.02 -13.11
CA PHE A 187 5.38 7.76 -13.20
C PHE A 187 5.80 7.63 -14.67
N LYS A 188 6.90 8.27 -15.05
CA LYS A 188 7.48 8.18 -16.38
C LYS A 188 8.70 7.28 -16.35
N ARG A 189 8.83 6.44 -17.37
CA ARG A 189 10.05 5.70 -17.66
C ARG A 189 10.88 6.55 -18.62
N ASP A 190 11.99 7.12 -18.16
CA ASP A 190 12.86 7.90 -19.05
C ASP A 190 13.56 6.92 -20.01
N GLU A 191 13.46 7.18 -21.32
CA GLU A 191 14.04 6.33 -22.37
C GLU A 191 15.56 6.21 -22.21
N GLY A 192 16.05 4.97 -22.04
CA GLY A 192 17.45 4.69 -21.74
C GLY A 192 17.83 4.70 -20.25
N SER A 193 16.92 5.06 -19.34
CA SER A 193 17.12 4.90 -17.91
C SER A 193 16.47 3.62 -17.37
N GLU A 194 17.13 2.96 -16.41
CA GLU A 194 16.52 1.89 -15.61
C GLU A 194 15.62 2.42 -14.49
N PHE A 195 15.17 3.67 -14.59
CA PHE A 195 14.44 4.36 -13.55
C PHE A 195 13.03 4.71 -13.99
N LEU A 196 12.12 4.57 -13.03
CA LEU A 196 10.74 4.98 -13.12
C LEU A 196 10.58 6.17 -12.17
N SER A 197 10.30 7.36 -12.70
CA SER A 197 10.34 8.62 -11.96
C SER A 197 9.03 9.40 -12.07
N LEU A 198 8.56 9.98 -10.97
CA LEU A 198 7.37 10.83 -10.90
C LEU A 198 7.81 12.30 -10.80
N PRO A 199 7.71 13.11 -11.88
CA PRO A 199 8.09 14.53 -11.84
C PRO A 199 7.20 15.32 -10.88
N ASN A 200 7.77 16.30 -10.17
CA ASN A 200 7.00 17.18 -9.27
C ASN A 200 5.85 17.92 -9.98
N ARG A 201 6.01 18.21 -11.28
CA ARG A 201 5.01 18.89 -12.11
C ARG A 201 3.78 18.02 -12.39
N ASP A 202 3.96 16.70 -12.46
CA ASP A 202 2.93 15.73 -12.85
C ASP A 202 2.37 14.96 -11.64
N LEU A 203 2.78 15.34 -10.43
CA LEU A 203 2.37 14.72 -9.16
C LEU A 203 0.93 15.12 -8.80
N ASP A 204 -0.02 14.27 -9.20
CA ASP A 204 -1.43 14.39 -8.81
C ASP A 204 -1.72 13.48 -7.60
N VAL A 205 -1.76 14.07 -6.41
CA VAL A 205 -2.00 13.36 -5.14
C VAL A 205 -3.38 12.67 -5.13
N ASN A 206 -4.37 13.19 -5.86
CA ASN A 206 -5.69 12.55 -5.93
C ASN A 206 -5.63 11.28 -6.79
N ARG A 207 -4.96 11.32 -7.96
CA ARG A 207 -4.73 10.10 -8.76
C ARG A 207 -3.96 9.02 -8.00
N LEU A 208 -2.91 9.39 -7.26
CA LEU A 208 -2.18 8.44 -6.42
C LEU A 208 -3.07 7.86 -5.30
N ARG A 209 -3.97 8.66 -4.73
CA ARG A 209 -4.93 8.20 -3.72
C ARG A 209 -5.98 7.25 -4.31
N ASP A 210 -6.48 7.54 -5.50
CA ASP A 210 -7.45 6.69 -6.21
C ASP A 210 -6.79 5.37 -6.65
N ALA A 211 -5.56 5.43 -7.16
CA ALA A 211 -4.73 4.26 -7.46
C ALA A 211 -4.51 3.37 -6.22
N ALA A 212 -4.16 3.98 -5.08
CA ALA A 212 -4.02 3.27 -3.81
C ALA A 212 -5.36 2.65 -3.34
N PHE A 213 -6.49 3.31 -3.61
CA PHE A 213 -7.81 2.75 -3.31
C PHE A 213 -8.15 1.53 -4.21
N GLN A 214 -7.85 1.59 -5.52
CA GLN A 214 -8.03 0.43 -6.42
C GLN A 214 -7.14 -0.74 -5.99
N LEU A 215 -5.85 -0.49 -5.72
CA LEU A 215 -4.91 -1.50 -5.25
C LEU A 215 -5.33 -2.12 -3.91
N ASN A 216 -5.74 -1.31 -2.94
CA ASN A 216 -6.22 -1.83 -1.66
C ASN A 216 -7.51 -2.66 -1.83
N SER A 217 -8.38 -2.28 -2.77
CA SER A 217 -9.55 -3.07 -3.14
C SER A 217 -9.14 -4.40 -3.80
N ALA A 218 -8.13 -4.42 -4.66
CA ALA A 218 -7.58 -5.63 -5.28
C ALA A 218 -6.93 -6.60 -4.28
N VAL A 219 -6.23 -6.08 -3.25
CA VAL A 219 -5.65 -6.89 -2.16
C VAL A 219 -6.72 -7.44 -1.21
N THR A 220 -7.76 -6.65 -0.91
CA THR A 220 -8.77 -7.00 0.11
C THR A 220 -9.91 -7.86 -0.46
N ASN A 221 -10.28 -7.69 -1.73
CA ASN A 221 -11.42 -8.37 -2.34
C ASN A 221 -10.97 -9.67 -3.06
N PRO A 222 -11.36 -10.86 -2.58
CA PRO A 222 -11.04 -12.13 -3.25
C PRO A 222 -11.54 -12.18 -4.69
N PHE A 223 -12.67 -11.52 -4.98
CA PHE A 223 -13.36 -11.51 -6.28
C PHE A 223 -12.89 -10.41 -7.25
N PHE A 224 -11.87 -9.62 -6.88
CA PHE A 224 -11.37 -8.54 -7.76
C PHE A 224 -10.93 -9.09 -9.12
N GLY A 225 -11.63 -8.71 -10.20
CA GLY A 225 -11.33 -9.14 -11.58
C GLY A 225 -11.91 -10.50 -12.01
N LEU A 226 -12.74 -11.16 -11.18
CA LEU A 226 -13.34 -12.46 -11.51
C LEU A 226 -14.62 -12.38 -12.35
N PHE A 227 -15.32 -11.24 -12.38
CA PHE A 227 -16.65 -11.08 -13.01
C PHE A 227 -16.66 -10.26 -14.30
N SER A 228 -15.50 -9.94 -14.87
CA SER A 228 -15.37 -9.11 -16.08
C SER A 228 -14.84 -9.91 -17.27
N THR A 229 -15.21 -11.19 -17.36
CA THR A 229 -14.91 -12.05 -18.52
C THR A 229 -15.38 -11.37 -19.81
N GLU A 230 -14.46 -11.20 -20.77
CA GLU A 230 -14.82 -10.69 -22.10
C GLU A 230 -15.96 -11.51 -22.71
N ALA A 231 -16.88 -10.81 -23.36
CA ALA A 231 -17.93 -11.41 -24.20
C ALA A 231 -17.47 -11.46 -25.68
N GLU A 232 -16.18 -11.74 -25.92
CA GLU A 232 -15.53 -11.55 -27.23
C GLU A 232 -15.02 -12.85 -27.88
N ASP A 233 -15.21 -14.03 -27.25
CA ASP A 233 -14.87 -15.34 -27.84
C ASP A 233 -16.09 -16.03 -28.52
N LEU A 234 -16.96 -15.27 -29.20
CA LEU A 234 -18.16 -15.83 -29.86
C LEU A 234 -18.50 -15.27 -31.26
N GLU A 235 -17.51 -14.71 -31.94
CA GLU A 235 -17.52 -14.63 -33.41
C GLU A 235 -16.12 -14.99 -33.93
N HIS A 236 -15.95 -16.22 -34.45
CA HIS A 236 -15.08 -16.64 -35.58
C HIS A 236 -15.26 -18.16 -35.83
#